data_AF-A0A8C8HC65-F1
#
_entry.id   AF-A0A8C8HC65-F1
#
_cell.length_a   1.000
_cell.length_b   1.000
_cell.length_c   1.000
_cell.angle_alpha   90.00
_cell.angle_beta   90.00
_cell.angle_gamma   90.00
#
_symmetry.space_group_name_H-M   'P 1'
#
loop_
_entity.id
_entity.type
_entity.pdbx_description
1 polymer ?
#
loop_
_entity_poly.entity_id
_entity_poly.type
_entity_poly.pdbx_seq_one_letter_code
_entity_poly.pdbx_strand_id
1 'polypeptide(L)'
;GPWLAASRRQLRRTFSVLLGNGDRWQIYLENITKATQQYKPYKQILHSLSIVLNPSSVLNDDLRPFREGVSEELMADTLRRGVGTHYQIINGKLYREHNCMFPARCSGVEHFILQVIDRRDVEMVVNVWDYPQVPGWVQLILPVLSFSKTANYHDIMYPAWTFWEGGPAETFVFILPDHFLCYSQTLCLRSAAQWPWKRKESKGFFRGSRTKGPLVLLSREATCRLNALRTVLCFSTAISTTVQYLLIFFTKDTLGRPPAQEIPLVEHCQYK
;
A
#
# COMPACT_ATOMS: atom_id res chain seq x y z
N GLY A 1 27.02 -18.91 3.84
CA GLY A 1 26.79 -19.08 5.28
C GLY A 1 26.06 -20.39 5.56
N PRO A 2 26.42 -21.16 6.61
CA PRO A 2 25.92 -22.51 6.88
C PRO A 2 24.38 -22.62 7.08
N TRP A 3 23.71 -21.49 7.29
CA TRP A 3 22.26 -21.39 7.52
C TRP A 3 21.38 -21.68 6.29
N LEU A 4 21.88 -21.52 5.06
CA LEU A 4 21.13 -21.79 3.84
C LEU A 4 21.06 -23.29 3.49
N ALA A 5 21.99 -24.10 4.00
CA ALA A 5 22.02 -25.55 3.76
C ALA A 5 21.08 -26.32 4.70
N ALA A 6 20.87 -25.82 5.93
CA ALA A 6 19.98 -26.41 6.91
C ALA A 6 18.49 -26.35 6.48
N SER A 7 18.08 -25.25 5.82
CA SER A 7 16.73 -25.07 5.30
C SER A 7 16.35 -26.11 4.23
N ARG A 8 17.28 -26.46 3.33
CA ARG A 8 17.01 -27.39 2.21
C ARG A 8 16.80 -28.85 2.66
N ARG A 9 17.47 -29.29 3.73
CA ARG A 9 17.33 -30.66 4.25
C ARG A 9 16.09 -30.82 5.14
N GLN A 10 15.71 -29.77 5.87
CA GLN A 10 14.54 -29.80 6.74
C GLN A 10 13.23 -29.77 5.95
N LEU A 11 13.19 -29.04 4.83
CA LEU A 11 12.06 -29.08 3.89
C LEU A 11 11.80 -30.50 3.37
N ARG A 12 12.83 -31.23 2.90
CA ARG A 12 12.66 -32.58 2.30
C ARG A 12 12.17 -33.66 3.26
N ARG A 13 12.49 -33.58 4.57
CA ARG A 13 12.11 -34.63 5.54
C ARG A 13 10.67 -34.52 6.06
N THR A 14 10.02 -33.37 5.92
CA THR A 14 8.59 -33.21 6.23
C THR A 14 7.64 -33.70 5.13
N PHE A 15 8.14 -34.11 3.95
CA PHE A 15 7.31 -34.45 2.79
C PHE A 15 6.86 -35.92 2.69
N SER A 16 7.17 -36.80 3.64
CA SER A 16 6.86 -38.24 3.52
C SER A 16 5.63 -38.73 4.29
N VAL A 17 4.90 -37.87 5.00
CA VAL A 17 3.70 -38.30 5.73
C VAL A 17 2.57 -37.35 5.40
N LEU A 18 1.73 -37.76 4.44
CA LEU A 18 0.31 -37.41 4.23
C LEU A 18 -0.09 -37.81 2.78
N LEU A 19 0.02 -39.10 2.46
CA LEU A 19 -0.47 -39.68 1.21
C LEU A 19 -2.01 -39.82 1.28
N GLY A 20 -2.70 -38.73 0.97
CA GLY A 20 -4.17 -38.70 0.82
C GLY A 20 -4.77 -37.40 0.26
N ASN A 21 -3.96 -36.45 -0.23
CA ASN A 21 -4.42 -35.15 -0.74
C ASN A 21 -3.43 -34.49 -1.74
N GLY A 22 -2.57 -35.28 -2.40
CA GLY A 22 -1.42 -34.80 -3.18
C GLY A 22 -1.77 -33.76 -4.26
N ASP A 23 -2.88 -33.97 -4.97
CA ASP A 23 -3.23 -33.17 -6.14
C ASP A 23 -3.75 -31.76 -5.78
N ARG A 24 -4.38 -31.58 -4.61
CA ARG A 24 -5.01 -30.31 -4.21
C ARG A 24 -4.01 -29.16 -4.07
N TRP A 25 -2.80 -29.48 -3.62
CA TRP A 25 -1.77 -28.47 -3.31
C TRP A 25 -0.72 -28.32 -4.39
N GLN A 26 -0.71 -29.24 -5.37
CA GLN A 26 0.34 -29.33 -6.37
C GLN A 26 0.45 -28.05 -7.20
N ILE A 27 -0.67 -27.48 -7.66
CA ILE A 27 -0.69 -26.22 -8.42
C ILE A 27 -0.06 -25.07 -7.63
N TYR A 28 -0.36 -24.96 -6.34
CA TYR A 28 0.23 -23.92 -5.49
C TYR A 28 1.73 -24.15 -5.27
N LEU A 29 2.15 -25.40 -5.06
CA LEU A 29 3.57 -25.74 -4.87
C LEU A 29 4.39 -25.49 -6.14
N GLU A 30 3.86 -25.80 -7.31
CA GLU A 30 4.48 -25.53 -8.61
C GLU A 30 4.61 -24.02 -8.84
N ASN A 31 3.55 -23.25 -8.56
CA ASN A 31 3.58 -21.79 -8.67
C ASN A 31 4.60 -21.16 -7.72
N ILE A 32 4.65 -21.58 -6.45
CA ILE A 32 5.63 -21.11 -5.47
C ILE A 32 7.05 -21.46 -5.93
N THR A 33 7.25 -22.68 -6.42
CA THR A 33 8.57 -23.15 -6.89
C THR A 33 9.03 -22.32 -8.09
N LYS A 34 8.17 -22.14 -9.09
CA LYS A 34 8.46 -21.33 -10.28
C LYS A 34 8.76 -19.88 -9.91
N ALA A 35 7.93 -19.26 -9.06
CA ALA A 35 8.15 -17.89 -8.61
C ALA A 35 9.47 -17.74 -7.85
N THR A 36 9.80 -18.68 -6.96
CA THR A 36 11.04 -18.64 -6.17
C THR A 36 12.28 -18.87 -7.03
N GLN A 37 12.20 -19.70 -8.08
CA GLN A 37 13.28 -19.91 -9.05
C GLN A 37 13.53 -18.69 -9.95
N GLN A 38 12.46 -17.99 -10.32
CA GLN A 38 12.53 -16.78 -11.14
C GLN A 38 12.91 -15.53 -10.33
N TYR A 39 12.65 -15.54 -9.02
CA TYR A 39 12.98 -14.43 -8.14
C TYR A 39 14.50 -14.19 -8.10
N LYS A 40 14.90 -13.00 -8.54
CA LYS A 40 16.27 -12.51 -8.40
C LYS A 40 16.30 -11.56 -7.21
N PRO A 41 17.01 -11.90 -6.11
CA PRO A 41 17.17 -10.98 -5.00
C PRO A 41 17.78 -9.69 -5.50
N TYR A 42 17.16 -8.57 -5.15
CA TYR A 42 17.71 -7.27 -5.47
C TYR A 42 19.02 -7.11 -4.67
N LYS A 43 20.17 -7.05 -5.36
CA LYS A 43 21.46 -6.81 -4.68
C LYS A 43 21.43 -5.39 -4.11
N GLN A 44 21.42 -5.29 -2.78
CA GLN A 44 21.71 -4.07 -2.04
C GLN A 44 23.15 -3.64 -2.35
N ILE A 45 23.37 -2.93 -3.46
CA ILE A 45 24.58 -2.14 -3.67
C ILE A 45 24.26 -0.75 -3.13
N LEU A 46 24.51 -0.59 -1.82
CA LEU A 46 24.94 0.59 -1.03
C LEU A 46 24.54 2.04 -1.38
N HIS A 47 23.68 2.31 -2.36
CA HIS A 47 23.03 3.60 -2.54
C HIS A 47 21.54 3.38 -2.67
N SER A 48 20.77 3.79 -1.66
CA SER A 48 19.31 3.70 -1.54
C SER A 48 18.53 4.20 -2.78
N LEU A 49 19.13 5.08 -3.59
CA LEU A 49 18.55 5.62 -4.82
C LEU A 49 18.62 4.66 -6.03
N SER A 50 19.47 3.64 -6.00
CA SER A 50 19.63 2.70 -7.13
C SER A 50 18.39 1.82 -7.36
N ILE A 51 17.56 1.63 -6.32
CA ILE A 51 16.30 0.87 -6.40
C ILE A 51 15.24 1.63 -7.19
N VAL A 52 15.16 2.94 -6.97
CA VAL A 52 14.17 3.83 -7.59
C VAL A 52 14.61 4.25 -9.00
N LEU A 53 15.91 4.30 -9.29
CA LEU A 53 16.45 4.79 -10.57
C LEU A 53 16.84 3.69 -11.58
N ASN A 54 16.57 2.41 -11.27
CA ASN A 54 16.86 1.30 -12.19
C ASN A 54 16.01 1.41 -13.47
N PRO A 55 16.51 1.11 -14.69
CA PRO A 55 15.73 1.10 -15.94
C PRO A 55 14.42 0.29 -15.91
N SER A 56 14.31 -0.70 -15.03
CA SER A 56 13.08 -1.50 -14.78
C SER A 56 12.32 -1.08 -13.52
N SER A 57 12.58 0.13 -13.01
CA SER A 57 11.86 0.71 -11.88
C SER A 57 10.54 1.32 -12.35
N VAL A 58 9.59 1.36 -11.41
CA VAL A 58 8.33 2.08 -11.54
C VAL A 58 8.53 3.49 -12.09
N LEU A 59 9.51 4.24 -11.56
CA LEU A 59 9.74 5.63 -11.96
C LEU A 59 10.13 5.74 -13.44
N ASN A 60 11.01 4.87 -13.93
CA ASN A 60 11.43 4.90 -15.33
C ASN A 60 10.32 4.45 -16.29
N ASP A 61 9.42 3.59 -15.84
CA ASP A 61 8.23 3.21 -16.61
C ASP A 61 7.23 4.37 -16.67
N ASP A 62 7.06 5.08 -15.55
CA ASP A 62 6.13 6.20 -15.42
C ASP A 62 6.60 7.45 -16.17
N LEU A 63 7.92 7.71 -16.19
CA LEU A 63 8.52 8.83 -16.93
C LEU A 63 8.72 8.52 -18.42
N ARG A 64 8.52 7.26 -18.84
CA ARG A 64 8.73 6.84 -20.23
C ARG A 64 7.95 7.66 -21.27
N PRO A 65 6.67 8.03 -21.04
CA PRO A 65 5.92 8.86 -21.99
C PRO A 65 6.50 10.27 -22.17
N PHE A 66 7.28 10.76 -21.21
CA PHE A 66 7.79 12.13 -21.16
C PHE A 66 9.29 12.22 -21.51
N ARG A 67 9.85 11.21 -22.17
CA ARG A 67 11.28 11.15 -22.52
C ARG A 67 11.76 12.28 -23.42
N GLU A 68 10.86 12.81 -24.25
CA GLU A 68 11.13 13.94 -25.13
C GLU A 68 11.05 15.30 -24.41
N GLY A 69 10.68 15.29 -23.12
CA GLY A 69 10.48 16.47 -22.30
C GLY A 69 9.01 16.80 -22.08
N VAL A 70 8.78 17.76 -21.18
CA VAL A 70 7.47 18.35 -20.90
C VAL A 70 7.55 19.81 -21.34
N SER A 71 6.73 20.20 -22.32
CA SER A 71 6.69 21.58 -22.80
C SER A 71 5.89 22.48 -21.85
N GLU A 72 6.13 23.79 -21.92
CA GLU A 72 5.35 24.80 -21.20
C GLU A 72 3.86 24.72 -21.57
N GLU A 73 3.55 24.47 -22.85
CA GLU A 73 2.16 24.26 -23.32
C GLU A 73 1.53 23.02 -22.66
N LEU A 74 2.24 21.90 -22.61
CA LEU A 74 1.75 20.68 -21.95
C LEU A 74 1.52 20.89 -20.45
N MET A 75 2.39 21.66 -19.80
CA MET A 75 2.21 22.03 -18.40
C MET A 75 1.00 22.96 -18.21
N ALA A 76 0.84 23.97 -19.06
CA ALA A 76 -0.32 24.86 -19.05
C ALA A 76 -1.63 24.08 -19.24
N ASP A 77 -1.65 23.09 -20.12
CA ASP A 77 -2.80 22.19 -20.34
C ASP A 77 -3.13 21.38 -19.08
N THR A 78 -2.10 20.90 -18.40
CA THR A 78 -2.22 20.16 -17.13
C THR A 78 -2.84 21.03 -16.04
N LEU A 79 -2.37 22.27 -15.92
CA LEU A 79 -2.89 23.26 -14.96
C LEU A 79 -4.34 23.63 -15.26
N ARG A 80 -4.68 23.90 -16.53
CA ARG A 80 -6.06 24.21 -16.94
C ARG A 80 -7.04 23.08 -16.63
N ARG A 81 -6.57 21.83 -16.62
CA ARG A 81 -7.40 20.67 -16.30
C ARG A 81 -7.75 20.57 -14.81
N GLY A 82 -6.98 21.21 -13.91
CA GLY A 82 -7.25 21.23 -12.47
C GLY A 82 -7.17 19.85 -11.79
N VAL A 83 -6.30 18.99 -12.30
CA VAL A 83 -6.14 17.58 -11.88
C VAL A 83 -5.10 17.37 -10.77
N GLY A 84 -4.65 18.43 -10.13
CA GLY A 84 -3.83 18.34 -8.93
C GLY A 84 -3.44 19.72 -8.43
N THR A 85 -2.57 19.73 -7.44
CA THR A 85 -2.02 20.96 -6.87
C THR A 85 -0.72 21.34 -7.56
N HIS A 86 -0.64 22.58 -8.04
CA HIS A 86 0.56 23.11 -8.70
C HIS A 86 1.64 23.48 -7.68
N TYR A 87 2.84 22.96 -7.90
CA TYR A 87 4.05 23.31 -7.17
C TYR A 87 5.13 23.80 -8.12
N GLN A 88 5.92 24.75 -7.65
CA GLN A 88 7.10 25.25 -8.34
C GLN A 88 8.26 25.32 -7.36
N ILE A 89 9.44 24.88 -7.78
CA ILE A 89 10.70 25.12 -7.11
C ILE A 89 11.41 26.16 -7.96
N ILE A 90 11.67 27.33 -7.39
CA ILE A 90 12.38 28.42 -8.08
C ILE A 90 13.47 28.93 -7.15
N ASN A 91 14.73 28.83 -7.59
CA ASN A 91 15.91 29.24 -6.85
C ASN A 91 15.94 28.66 -5.42
N GLY A 92 15.67 27.36 -5.30
CA GLY A 92 15.69 26.65 -4.02
C GLY A 92 14.55 27.01 -3.05
N LYS A 93 13.48 27.65 -3.54
CA LYS A 93 12.27 27.94 -2.76
C LYS A 93 11.08 27.21 -3.34
N LEU A 94 10.30 26.57 -2.46
CA LEU A 94 9.04 25.94 -2.82
C LEU A 94 7.92 26.97 -2.86
N TYR A 95 7.18 26.98 -3.95
CA TYR A 95 5.94 27.71 -4.13
C TYR A 95 4.85 26.69 -4.43
N ARG A 96 3.65 26.96 -3.93
CA ARG A 96 2.45 26.16 -4.16
C ARG A 96 1.32 27.12 -4.53
N GLU A 97 0.42 26.68 -5.39
CA GLU A 97 -0.85 27.39 -5.56
C GLU A 97 -1.57 27.56 -4.22
N HIS A 98 -2.38 28.61 -4.07
CA HIS A 98 -3.02 28.91 -2.79
C HIS A 98 -3.89 27.74 -2.29
N ASN A 99 -4.74 27.21 -3.17
CA ASN A 99 -5.72 26.19 -2.80
C ASN A 99 -5.09 24.79 -2.75
N CYS A 100 -5.22 24.08 -1.63
CA CYS A 100 -4.98 22.64 -1.59
C CYS A 100 -6.21 21.97 -0.98
N MET A 101 -6.82 21.05 -1.71
CA MET A 101 -8.07 20.41 -1.30
C MET A 101 -7.92 19.62 0.01
N PHE A 102 -6.75 19.03 0.25
CA PHE A 102 -6.44 18.29 1.47
C PHE A 102 -5.15 18.83 2.12
N PRO A 103 -5.23 19.88 2.94
CA PRO A 103 -4.06 20.58 3.47
C PRO A 103 -3.04 19.66 4.18
N ALA A 104 -3.51 18.71 4.98
CA ALA A 104 -2.64 17.75 5.65
C ALA A 104 -1.89 16.82 4.66
N ARG A 105 -2.51 16.47 3.52
CA ARG A 105 -1.85 15.68 2.47
C ARG A 105 -0.78 16.51 1.77
N CYS A 106 -1.06 17.78 1.46
CA CYS A 106 -0.07 18.70 0.91
C CYS A 106 1.12 18.88 1.85
N SER A 107 0.88 19.10 3.15
CA SER A 107 1.94 19.20 4.16
C SER A 107 2.81 17.94 4.22
N GLY A 108 2.21 16.74 4.13
CA GLY A 108 2.94 15.48 4.04
C GLY A 108 3.81 15.35 2.78
N VAL A 109 3.37 15.89 1.65
CA VAL A 109 4.18 15.95 0.41
C VAL A 109 5.31 16.99 0.55
N GLU A 110 4.99 18.19 1.03
CA GLU A 110 5.91 19.30 1.23
C GLU A 110 7.07 18.91 2.15
N HIS A 111 6.80 18.12 3.21
CA HIS A 111 7.84 17.58 4.09
C HIS A 111 8.97 16.89 3.32
N PHE A 112 8.64 16.04 2.35
CA PHE A 112 9.64 15.33 1.56
C PHE A 112 10.29 16.22 0.50
N ILE A 113 9.51 17.09 -0.16
CA ILE A 113 10.06 18.01 -1.17
C ILE A 113 11.10 18.92 -0.51
N LEU A 114 10.78 19.55 0.63
CA LEU A 114 11.67 20.47 1.35
C LEU A 114 13.00 19.82 1.77
N GLN A 115 13.06 18.50 1.92
CA GLN A 115 14.31 17.78 2.22
C GLN A 115 15.24 17.60 1.02
N VAL A 116 14.69 17.65 -0.20
CA VAL A 116 15.43 17.35 -1.44
C VAL A 116 15.54 18.53 -2.40
N ILE A 117 14.90 19.67 -2.09
CA ILE A 117 15.03 20.88 -2.89
C ILE A 117 16.50 21.26 -3.05
N ASP A 118 16.87 21.50 -4.30
CA ASP A 118 18.15 22.08 -4.67
C ASP A 118 17.93 23.36 -5.50
N ARG A 119 18.97 23.79 -6.23
CA ARG A 119 18.92 25.01 -7.05
C ARG A 119 18.30 24.82 -8.44
N ARG A 120 17.79 23.64 -8.78
CA ARG A 120 17.15 23.40 -10.06
C ARG A 120 15.71 23.87 -10.00
N ASP A 121 15.34 24.67 -10.99
CA ASP A 121 13.98 25.12 -11.15
C ASP A 121 13.15 23.99 -11.78
N VAL A 122 12.03 23.65 -11.13
CA VAL A 122 11.14 22.56 -11.52
C VAL A 122 9.72 22.96 -11.21
N GLU A 123 8.79 22.63 -12.08
CA GLU A 123 7.36 22.69 -11.76
C GLU A 123 6.69 21.34 -11.93
N MET A 124 5.64 21.10 -11.14
CA MET A 124 4.95 19.82 -11.09
C MET A 124 3.51 19.98 -10.64
N VAL A 125 2.65 19.05 -11.07
CA VAL A 125 1.25 18.94 -10.64
C VAL A 125 1.10 17.69 -9.81
N VAL A 126 0.79 17.86 -8.52
CA VAL A 126 0.66 16.76 -7.56
C VAL A 126 -0.81 16.54 -7.22
N ASN A 127 -1.35 15.42 -7.67
CA ASN A 127 -2.65 14.95 -7.28
C ASN A 127 -2.62 14.39 -5.84
N VAL A 128 -3.40 15.01 -4.95
CA VAL A 128 -3.61 14.58 -3.56
C VAL A 128 -4.96 13.87 -3.33
N TRP A 129 -5.72 13.57 -4.39
CA TRP A 129 -6.91 12.71 -4.35
C TRP A 129 -6.54 11.23 -4.25
N ASP A 130 -7.53 10.42 -3.87
CA ASP A 130 -7.38 8.97 -3.76
C ASP A 130 -7.25 8.27 -5.13
N TYR A 131 -7.76 8.88 -6.20
CA TYR A 131 -7.88 8.29 -7.52
C TYR A 131 -6.97 8.98 -8.55
N PRO A 132 -6.30 8.22 -9.47
CA PRO A 132 -5.47 8.78 -10.53
C PRO A 132 -6.28 9.58 -11.56
N GLN A 133 -5.61 10.47 -12.29
CA GLN A 133 -6.25 11.52 -13.10
C GLN A 133 -5.99 11.41 -14.60
N VAL A 134 -5.07 10.55 -15.04
CA VAL A 134 -4.66 10.43 -16.46
C VAL A 134 -4.96 9.03 -16.98
N PRO A 135 -6.19 8.74 -17.45
CA PRO A 135 -6.55 7.44 -17.98
C PRO A 135 -5.77 7.08 -19.26
N GLY A 136 -5.49 5.80 -19.49
CA GLY A 136 -4.67 5.32 -20.61
C GLY A 136 -5.31 5.43 -21.99
N TRP A 137 -6.59 5.83 -22.08
CA TRP A 137 -7.31 6.03 -23.34
C TRP A 137 -7.31 7.49 -23.81
N VAL A 138 -6.80 8.43 -23.01
CA VAL A 138 -6.71 9.84 -23.42
C VAL A 138 -5.56 10.03 -24.42
N GLN A 139 -5.77 10.89 -25.42
CA GLN A 139 -4.76 11.14 -26.45
C GLN A 139 -3.58 11.98 -25.92
N LEU A 140 -3.86 12.95 -25.05
CA LEU A 140 -2.86 13.83 -24.45
C LEU A 140 -2.47 13.33 -23.06
N ILE A 141 -1.24 12.82 -22.92
CA ILE A 141 -0.72 12.30 -21.65
C ILE A 141 -0.20 13.48 -20.83
N LEU A 142 -0.84 13.75 -19.69
CA LEU A 142 -0.48 14.87 -18.80
C LEU A 142 0.51 14.42 -17.70
N PRO A 143 1.55 15.21 -17.36
CA PRO A 143 2.52 14.90 -16.31
C PRO A 143 1.95 15.16 -14.91
N VAL A 144 1.04 14.30 -14.46
CA VAL A 144 0.40 14.38 -13.13
C VAL A 144 1.01 13.34 -12.19
N LEU A 145 1.42 13.77 -11.00
CA LEU A 145 1.92 12.86 -9.97
C LEU A 145 0.77 12.37 -9.09
N SER A 146 0.56 11.06 -8.98
CA SER A 146 -0.48 10.43 -8.14
C SER A 146 0.11 9.31 -7.27
N PHE A 147 -0.32 9.16 -6.01
CA PHE A 147 0.31 8.17 -5.11
C PHE A 147 -0.01 6.71 -5.49
N SER A 148 -1.05 6.47 -6.28
CA SER A 148 -1.55 5.14 -6.66
C SER A 148 -2.14 5.16 -8.06
N LYS A 149 -1.93 4.08 -8.81
CA LYS A 149 -2.52 3.86 -10.13
C LYS A 149 -2.60 2.38 -10.50
N THR A 150 -3.24 2.09 -11.62
CA THR A 150 -3.19 0.78 -12.29
C THR A 150 -2.48 0.92 -13.64
N ALA A 151 -2.28 -0.19 -14.35
CA ALA A 151 -1.73 -0.18 -15.71
C ALA A 151 -2.59 0.61 -16.72
N ASN A 152 -3.82 0.95 -16.36
CA ASN A 152 -4.74 1.73 -17.20
C ASN A 152 -4.58 3.24 -17.02
N TYR A 153 -3.54 3.71 -16.34
CA TYR A 153 -3.31 5.12 -16.04
C TYR A 153 -1.85 5.51 -16.27
N HIS A 154 -1.64 6.75 -16.72
CA HIS A 154 -0.33 7.31 -17.05
C HIS A 154 0.22 8.26 -15.98
N ASP A 155 -0.49 8.48 -14.88
CA ASP A 155 0.02 9.24 -13.74
C ASP A 155 1.41 8.75 -13.29
N ILE A 156 2.25 9.64 -12.78
CA ILE A 156 3.58 9.30 -12.28
C ILE A 156 3.47 8.99 -10.79
N MET A 157 3.87 7.79 -10.37
CA MET A 157 3.77 7.42 -8.96
C MET A 157 4.78 8.14 -8.08
N TYR A 158 4.30 8.67 -6.95
CA TYR A 158 5.13 9.25 -5.89
C TYR A 158 4.82 8.61 -4.53
N PRO A 159 5.77 8.64 -3.57
CA PRO A 159 5.51 8.15 -2.22
C PRO A 159 4.38 8.93 -1.54
N ALA A 160 3.35 8.24 -1.07
CA ALA A 160 2.18 8.86 -0.48
C ALA A 160 2.52 9.76 0.73
N TRP A 161 1.81 10.87 0.86
CA TRP A 161 1.89 11.81 2.00
C TRP A 161 1.86 11.11 3.36
N THR A 162 1.09 10.01 3.48
CA THR A 162 0.91 9.23 4.72
C THR A 162 2.19 8.64 5.30
N PHE A 163 3.31 8.64 4.57
CA PHE A 163 4.60 8.30 5.15
C PHE A 163 5.04 9.31 6.22
N TRP A 164 4.57 10.55 6.13
CA TRP A 164 4.74 11.59 7.13
C TRP A 164 3.42 11.88 7.86
N GLU A 165 2.41 12.39 7.14
CA GLU A 165 1.12 12.81 7.70
C GLU A 165 -0.01 12.84 6.64
N GLY A 166 -1.23 13.22 7.03
CA GLY A 166 -2.37 13.33 6.10
C GLY A 166 -2.97 11.99 5.67
N GLY A 167 -2.61 10.89 6.35
CA GLY A 167 -3.26 9.59 6.21
C GLY A 167 -4.72 9.59 6.70
N PRO A 168 -5.43 8.46 6.59
CA PRO A 168 -6.77 8.32 7.13
C PRO A 168 -6.83 8.71 8.61
N ALA A 169 -7.77 9.59 8.92
CA ALA A 169 -8.11 10.05 10.26
C ALA A 169 -8.81 8.94 11.05
N GLU A 170 -8.05 7.96 11.55
CA GLU A 170 -8.53 6.86 12.38
C GLU A 170 -8.44 7.21 13.88
N THR A 171 -9.37 6.73 14.71
CA THR A 171 -9.49 7.16 16.12
C THR A 171 -8.22 6.88 16.91
N PHE A 172 -7.52 5.78 16.60
CA PHE A 172 -6.24 5.45 17.24
C PHE A 172 -5.05 6.25 16.68
N VAL A 173 -5.16 6.82 15.48
CA VAL A 173 -4.12 7.65 14.85
C VAL A 173 -4.08 9.05 15.47
N PHE A 174 -5.21 9.60 15.92
CA PHE A 174 -5.27 10.91 16.58
C PHE A 174 -4.63 10.97 17.98
N ILE A 175 -4.38 9.82 18.62
CA ILE A 175 -3.78 9.77 19.97
C ILE A 175 -2.25 9.71 19.89
N LEU A 176 -1.69 9.44 18.71
CA LEU A 176 -0.27 9.20 18.55
C LEU A 176 0.41 10.47 18.00
N PRO A 177 1.45 10.98 18.68
CA PRO A 177 2.21 12.11 18.18
C PRO A 177 2.96 11.70 16.91
N ASP A 178 2.88 12.58 15.91
CA ASP A 178 3.67 12.74 14.68
C ASP A 178 4.49 11.54 14.15
N HIS A 179 4.35 11.31 12.83
CA HIS A 179 5.12 10.37 11.98
C HIS A 179 4.64 8.91 11.96
N PHE A 180 3.62 8.67 11.14
CA PHE A 180 2.96 7.38 10.95
C PHE A 180 3.91 6.22 10.63
N LEU A 181 4.96 6.42 9.82
CA LEU A 181 5.85 5.34 9.39
C LEU A 181 6.86 4.89 10.47
N CYS A 182 7.55 5.82 11.13
CA CYS A 182 8.60 5.48 12.10
C CYS A 182 8.02 4.89 13.39
N TYR A 183 6.90 5.45 13.84
CA TYR A 183 6.18 4.97 15.02
C TYR A 183 5.55 3.59 14.77
N SER A 184 4.92 3.40 13.60
CA SER A 184 4.37 2.08 13.24
C SER A 184 5.45 1.03 13.06
N GLN A 185 6.62 1.35 12.49
CA GLN A 185 7.66 0.34 12.30
C GLN A 185 8.20 -0.19 13.63
N THR A 186 8.50 0.70 14.59
CA THR A 186 9.03 0.30 15.90
C THR A 186 8.00 -0.51 16.69
N LEU A 187 6.74 -0.07 16.70
CA LEU A 187 5.66 -0.80 17.37
C LEU A 187 5.32 -2.13 16.69
N CYS A 188 5.28 -2.18 15.35
CA CYS A 188 5.05 -3.40 14.60
C CYS A 188 6.18 -4.42 14.83
N LEU A 189 7.44 -3.98 14.89
CA LEU A 189 8.57 -4.87 15.21
C LEU A 189 8.45 -5.43 16.63
N ARG A 190 8.08 -4.60 17.61
CA ARG A 190 7.82 -5.04 19.00
C ARG A 190 6.65 -6.03 19.06
N SER A 191 5.53 -5.75 18.40
CA SER A 191 4.37 -6.64 18.36
C SER A 191 4.67 -7.95 17.64
N ALA A 192 5.40 -7.91 16.51
CA ALA A 192 5.83 -9.10 15.79
C ALA A 192 6.74 -10.01 16.66
N ALA A 193 7.62 -9.41 17.47
CA ALA A 193 8.46 -10.15 18.42
C ALA A 193 7.64 -10.81 19.54
N GLN A 194 6.56 -10.17 20.01
CA GLN A 194 5.64 -10.73 21.00
C GLN A 194 4.83 -11.91 20.43
N TRP A 195 4.54 -11.89 19.13
CA TRP A 195 3.73 -12.89 18.43
C TRP A 195 4.52 -13.72 17.40
N PRO A 196 5.42 -14.63 17.83
CA PRO A 196 6.15 -15.51 16.92
C PRO A 196 5.19 -16.44 16.17
N TRP A 197 5.56 -16.87 14.95
CA TRP A 197 4.67 -17.61 14.03
C TRP A 197 3.90 -18.78 14.66
N LYS A 198 4.55 -19.56 15.53
CA LYS A 198 3.93 -20.71 16.21
C LYS A 198 2.83 -20.33 17.21
N ARG A 199 2.86 -19.10 17.75
CA ARG A 199 1.89 -18.57 18.72
C ARG A 199 0.72 -17.83 18.07
N LYS A 200 0.81 -17.50 16.77
CA LYS A 200 -0.25 -16.78 16.06
C LYS A 200 -1.49 -17.66 15.86
N GLU A 201 -2.66 -17.06 15.97
CA GLU A 201 -3.93 -17.72 15.67
C GLU A 201 -4.01 -18.09 14.18
N SER A 202 -4.42 -19.32 13.88
CA SER A 202 -4.60 -19.80 12.50
C SER A 202 -5.92 -19.33 11.90
N LYS A 203 -6.14 -18.01 11.88
CA LYS A 203 -7.36 -17.35 11.42
C LYS A 203 -7.02 -16.26 10.41
N GLY A 204 -7.81 -16.15 9.35
CA GLY A 204 -7.75 -15.00 8.46
C GLY A 204 -8.37 -13.78 9.16
N PHE A 205 -7.62 -12.69 9.26
CA PHE A 205 -8.08 -11.49 9.96
C PHE A 205 -8.10 -10.27 9.05
N PHE A 206 -9.20 -9.51 9.10
CA PHE A 206 -9.32 -8.23 8.39
C PHE A 206 -10.17 -7.26 9.21
N ARG A 207 -9.66 -6.05 9.43
CA ARG A 207 -10.43 -4.93 9.99
C ARG A 207 -10.28 -3.74 9.06
N GLY A 208 -11.39 -3.12 8.69
CA GLY A 208 -11.39 -1.97 7.79
C GLY A 208 -12.80 -1.57 7.37
N SER A 209 -12.94 -0.51 6.58
CA SER A 209 -14.23 -0.08 6.04
C SER A 209 -14.70 -0.96 4.86
N ARG A 210 -15.89 -0.68 4.31
CA ARG A 210 -16.55 -1.48 3.26
C ARG A 210 -15.92 -1.29 1.87
N THR A 211 -14.67 -1.69 1.72
CA THR A 211 -13.97 -1.81 0.42
C THR A 211 -13.82 -3.27 -0.04
N LYS A 212 -14.16 -4.26 0.81
CA LYS A 212 -14.01 -5.69 0.53
C LYS A 212 -15.26 -6.52 0.90
N GLY A 213 -16.34 -6.41 0.13
CA GLY A 213 -17.63 -7.07 0.39
C GLY A 213 -17.60 -8.60 0.53
N PRO A 214 -17.02 -9.37 -0.42
CA PRO A 214 -17.07 -10.84 -0.39
C PRO A 214 -16.38 -11.48 0.82
N LEU A 215 -15.27 -10.89 1.29
CA LEU A 215 -14.54 -11.40 2.46
C LEU A 215 -15.34 -11.23 3.77
N VAL A 216 -16.16 -10.18 3.86
CA VAL A 216 -17.05 -9.93 5.00
C VAL A 216 -18.21 -10.91 5.02
N LEU A 217 -18.77 -11.25 3.86
CA LEU A 217 -19.82 -12.25 3.74
C LEU A 217 -19.31 -13.66 4.11
N LEU A 218 -18.12 -14.03 3.64
CA LEU A 218 -17.49 -15.31 3.97
C LEU A 218 -17.27 -15.49 5.48
N SER A 219 -16.83 -14.44 6.18
CA SER A 219 -16.66 -14.48 7.65
C SER A 219 -17.96 -14.73 8.39
N ARG A 220 -19.09 -14.23 7.87
CA ARG A 220 -20.42 -14.42 8.48
C ARG A 220 -20.93 -15.84 8.31
N GLU A 221 -20.70 -16.46 7.16
CA GLU A 221 -21.09 -17.84 6.88
C GLU A 221 -20.19 -18.87 7.59
N ALA A 222 -18.90 -18.57 7.73
CA ALA A 222 -17.88 -19.47 8.25
C ALA A 222 -17.49 -19.16 9.71
N THR A 223 -18.47 -18.92 10.59
CA THR A 223 -18.24 -18.77 12.02
C THR A 223 -17.90 -20.14 12.63
N CYS A 224 -16.64 -20.57 12.48
CA CYS A 224 -16.01 -21.80 12.98
C CYS A 224 -16.87 -23.08 12.91
N ARG A 225 -16.95 -23.75 11.75
CA ARG A 225 -17.41 -25.16 11.70
C ARG A 225 -16.29 -26.10 12.13
N LEU A 226 -16.28 -26.49 13.40
CA LEU A 226 -15.40 -27.52 13.95
C LEU A 226 -15.82 -28.90 13.40
N ASN A 227 -15.07 -29.46 12.45
CA ASN A 227 -15.10 -30.89 12.16
C ASN A 227 -13.70 -31.42 12.48
N ALA A 228 -13.63 -32.40 13.39
CA ALA A 228 -12.46 -32.88 14.13
C ALA A 228 -11.26 -33.42 13.31
N LEU A 229 -11.20 -33.20 12.00
CA LEU A 229 -10.15 -33.69 11.10
C LEU A 229 -9.64 -32.66 10.07
N ARG A 230 -10.04 -31.38 10.16
CA ARG A 230 -9.54 -30.33 9.25
C ARG A 230 -9.24 -29.05 10.01
N THR A 231 -8.04 -28.51 9.84
CA THR A 231 -7.69 -27.15 10.27
C THR A 231 -8.69 -26.17 9.64
N VAL A 232 -9.57 -25.60 10.46
CA VAL A 232 -10.59 -24.64 10.02
C VAL A 232 -9.93 -23.27 9.95
N LEU A 233 -9.90 -22.65 8.77
CA LEU A 233 -9.65 -21.21 8.66
C LEU A 233 -10.92 -20.50 9.16
N CYS A 234 -10.92 -20.02 10.41
CA CYS A 234 -11.96 -19.07 10.83
C CYS A 234 -11.55 -17.69 10.32
N PHE A 235 -12.47 -16.99 9.66
CA PHE A 235 -12.27 -15.60 9.25
C PHE A 235 -12.93 -14.71 10.28
N SER A 236 -12.17 -13.80 10.90
CA SER A 236 -12.73 -12.69 11.66
C SER A 236 -12.57 -11.44 10.80
N THR A 237 -13.66 -11.03 10.18
CA THR A 237 -13.70 -9.77 9.47
C THR A 237 -14.83 -8.91 9.99
N ALA A 238 -14.53 -7.64 10.19
CA ALA A 238 -15.55 -6.70 10.60
C ALA A 238 -15.35 -5.34 9.95
N ILE A 239 -16.47 -4.72 9.62
CA ILE A 239 -16.50 -3.41 9.02
C ILE A 239 -16.41 -2.38 10.15
N SER A 240 -15.29 -1.66 10.24
CA SER A 240 -15.13 -0.54 11.16
C SER A 240 -15.55 0.76 10.49
N THR A 241 -16.21 1.64 11.24
CA THR A 241 -16.65 2.96 10.78
C THR A 241 -15.69 4.03 11.27
N THR A 242 -14.59 4.20 10.52
CA THR A 242 -13.72 5.36 10.70
C THR A 242 -13.50 6.03 9.35
N VAL A 243 -14.57 6.64 8.81
CA VAL A 243 -14.48 7.57 7.68
C VAL A 243 -15.05 8.90 8.16
N GLN A 244 -14.18 9.88 8.40
CA GLN A 244 -14.48 11.23 8.92
C GLN A 244 -15.27 12.12 7.91
N TYR A 245 -15.88 11.55 6.88
CA TYR A 245 -16.81 12.26 6.00
C TYR A 245 -18.12 11.48 5.95
N LEU A 246 -19.11 11.90 6.73
CA LEU A 246 -20.51 12.14 6.32
C LEU A 246 -21.16 11.14 5.34
N LEU A 247 -20.80 9.86 5.32
CA LEU A 247 -21.30 8.86 4.35
C LEU A 247 -21.66 7.51 4.98
N ILE A 248 -21.77 7.43 6.31
CA ILE A 248 -22.43 6.29 6.94
C ILE A 248 -23.84 6.76 7.31
N PHE A 249 -24.68 6.90 6.30
CA PHE A 249 -26.09 7.22 6.52
C PHE A 249 -26.92 5.96 6.79
N PHE A 250 -26.42 4.77 6.41
CA PHE A 250 -27.24 3.56 6.41
C PHE A 250 -26.48 2.30 6.82
N THR A 251 -27.19 1.36 7.44
CA THR A 251 -26.74 -0.01 7.74
C THR A 251 -26.22 -0.76 6.51
N LYS A 252 -26.53 -0.29 5.30
CA LYS A 252 -26.00 -0.82 4.04
C LYS A 252 -24.47 -0.75 3.98
N ASP A 253 -23.86 0.28 4.56
CA ASP A 253 -22.40 0.50 4.55
C ASP A 253 -21.63 -0.42 5.50
N THR A 254 -22.34 -1.15 6.35
CA THR A 254 -21.83 -2.23 7.20
C THR A 254 -22.46 -3.59 6.83
N LEU A 255 -23.04 -3.70 5.63
CA LEU A 255 -23.75 -4.89 5.14
C LEU A 255 -24.85 -5.37 6.12
N GLY A 256 -25.60 -4.45 6.73
CA GLY A 256 -26.74 -4.76 7.60
C GLY A 256 -26.38 -5.15 9.04
N ARG A 257 -25.17 -4.85 9.53
CA ARG A 257 -24.75 -5.13 10.91
C ARG A 257 -24.27 -3.86 11.61
N PRO A 258 -24.25 -3.79 12.96
CA PRO A 258 -23.61 -2.67 13.65
C PRO A 258 -22.12 -2.57 13.26
N PRO A 259 -21.56 -1.35 13.21
CA PRO A 259 -20.15 -1.16 12.95
C PRO A 259 -19.32 -1.81 14.05
N ALA A 260 -18.22 -2.44 13.66
CA ALA A 260 -17.31 -3.01 14.62
C ALA A 260 -16.29 -1.98 15.10
N GLN A 261 -15.75 -2.21 16.30
CA GLN A 261 -14.68 -1.38 16.81
C GLN A 261 -13.42 -1.50 15.94
N GLU A 262 -12.74 -0.37 15.79
CA GLU A 262 -11.42 -0.28 15.17
C GLU A 262 -10.39 -1.06 16.00
N ILE A 263 -9.41 -1.66 15.33
CA ILE A 263 -8.35 -2.43 15.96
C ILE A 263 -7.01 -1.88 15.47
N PRO A 264 -6.08 -1.51 16.37
CA PRO A 264 -4.77 -1.02 15.98
C PRO A 264 -4.01 -1.99 15.08
N LEU A 265 -3.18 -1.47 14.16
CA LEU A 265 -2.33 -2.29 13.29
C LEU A 265 -1.45 -3.28 14.07
N VAL A 266 -0.96 -2.88 15.25
CA VAL A 266 -0.12 -3.75 16.10
C VAL A 266 -0.85 -4.98 16.63
N GLU A 267 -2.18 -4.93 16.80
CA GLU A 267 -2.98 -6.06 17.26
C GLU A 267 -3.25 -7.06 16.13
N HIS A 268 -3.02 -6.69 14.87
CA HIS A 268 -3.12 -7.63 13.75
C HIS A 268 -2.03 -8.70 13.81
N CYS A 269 -0.91 -8.43 14.50
CA CYS A 269 0.23 -9.34 14.58
C CYS A 269 -0.09 -10.68 15.27
N GLN A 270 -1.19 -10.81 16.02
CA GLN A 270 -1.56 -12.07 16.67
C GLN A 270 -2.17 -13.11 15.69
N TYR A 271 -2.54 -12.69 14.48
CA TYR A 271 -3.13 -13.55 13.44
C TYR A 271 -2.09 -13.92 12.36
N LYS A 272 -2.25 -15.08 11.73
CA LYS A 272 -1.36 -15.59 10.67
C LYS A 272 -1.62 -14.98 9.29
#